data_AF-A0A7R9YSX7-F1
#
_entry.id   AF-A0A7R9YSX7-F1
#
_cell.length_a   1.000
_cell.length_b   1.000
_cell.length_c   1.000
_cell.angle_alpha   90.00
_cell.angle_beta   90.00
_cell.angle_gamma   90.00
#
_symmetry.space_group_name_H-M   'P 1'
#
loop_
_entity.id
_entity.type
_entity.pdbx_description
1 polymer ?
#
loop_
_entity_poly.entity_id
_entity_poly.type
_entity_poly.pdbx_seq_one_letter_code
_entity_poly.pdbx_strand_id
1 'polypeptide(L)'
;FKDLRSFPLIRDAADEIKFTELLRSIYRRHSNVVPMMAKGVAELRHELNQSAQLTELPEIHQFLDGFYLSRIGIRILIGQHIALHEPPRENHIGLVCTKCSPVQVAQDSINDARSIC
;
A
#
# COMPACT_ATOMS: atom_id res chain seq x y z
N PHE A 1 0.59 -14.06 3.60
CA PHE A 1 0.01 -14.54 4.88
C PHE A 1 0.79 -15.73 5.44
N LYS A 2 0.93 -16.84 4.69
CA LYS A 2 1.70 -18.02 5.14
C LYS A 2 3.11 -17.64 5.60
N ASP A 3 3.83 -16.85 4.80
CA ASP A 3 5.20 -16.42 5.09
C ASP A 3 5.35 -15.74 6.47
N LEU A 4 4.40 -14.86 6.83
CA LEU A 4 4.39 -14.17 8.14
C LEU A 4 4.09 -15.13 9.29
N ARG A 5 3.20 -16.12 9.09
CA ARG A 5 2.84 -17.09 10.12
C ARG A 5 3.89 -18.18 10.32
N SER A 6 4.65 -18.50 9.29
CA SER A 6 5.74 -19.47 9.34
C SER A 6 7.06 -18.86 9.81
N PHE A 7 7.15 -17.52 9.85
CA PHE A 7 8.36 -16.87 10.34
C PHE A 7 8.52 -17.16 11.85
N PRO A 8 9.69 -17.63 12.32
CA PRO A 8 9.90 -17.92 13.73
C PRO A 8 9.79 -16.65 14.58
N LEU A 9 9.59 -16.81 15.89
CA LEU A 9 9.57 -15.68 16.80
C LEU A 9 10.89 -14.89 16.72
N ILE A 10 10.80 -13.57 16.56
CA ILE A 10 11.95 -12.67 16.54
C ILE A 10 12.51 -12.57 17.96
N ARG A 11 13.76 -12.99 18.15
CA ARG A 11 14.41 -13.02 19.48
C ARG A 11 15.57 -12.05 19.61
N ASP A 12 16.19 -11.69 18.49
CA ASP A 12 17.36 -10.84 18.43
C ASP A 12 17.38 -10.01 17.14
N ALA A 13 18.40 -9.16 17.01
CA ALA A 13 18.58 -8.30 15.85
C ALA A 13 18.83 -9.08 14.55
N ALA A 14 19.43 -10.27 14.61
CA ALA A 14 19.68 -11.06 13.41
C ALA A 14 18.38 -11.67 12.87
N ASP A 15 17.48 -12.10 13.76
CA ASP A 15 16.13 -12.55 13.40
C ASP A 15 15.29 -11.37 12.88
N GLU A 16 15.42 -10.19 13.47
CA GLU A 16 14.75 -8.96 13.03
C GLU A 16 15.18 -8.57 11.60
N ILE A 17 16.46 -8.61 11.26
CA ILE A 17 16.96 -8.30 9.91
C ILE A 17 16.37 -9.27 8.87
N LYS A 18 16.29 -10.57 9.19
CA LYS A 18 15.64 -11.55 8.31
C LYS A 18 14.15 -11.27 8.13
N PHE A 19 13.48 -10.82 9.19
CA PHE A 19 12.07 -10.42 9.11
C PHE A 19 11.90 -9.18 8.23
N THR A 20 12.80 -8.19 8.33
CA THR A 20 12.82 -7.01 7.47
C THR A 20 12.94 -7.39 5.99
N GLU A 21 13.77 -8.37 5.63
CA GLU A 21 13.86 -8.85 4.24
C GLU A 21 12.59 -9.57 3.77
N LEU A 22 11.95 -10.36 4.64
CA LEU A 22 10.63 -10.93 4.36
C LEU A 22 9.60 -9.82 4.09
N LEU A 23 9.60 -8.77 4.92
CA LEU A 23 8.72 -7.62 4.76
C LEU A 23 8.98 -6.85 3.45
N ARG A 24 10.24 -6.65 3.06
CA ARG A 24 10.60 -6.06 1.75
C ARG A 24 10.03 -6.89 0.59
N SER A 25 10.14 -8.22 0.66
CA SER A 25 9.58 -9.14 -0.33
C SER A 25 8.05 -9.04 -0.42
N ILE A 26 7.35 -9.01 0.72
CA ILE A 26 5.90 -8.81 0.78
C ILE A 26 5.50 -7.45 0.20
N TYR A 27 6.21 -6.38 0.56
CA TYR A 27 5.93 -5.03 0.10
C TYR A 27 6.02 -4.94 -1.43
N ARG A 28 7.08 -5.50 -2.04
CA ARG A 28 7.28 -5.53 -3.49
C ARG A 28 6.21 -6.37 -4.19
N ARG A 29 5.97 -7.60 -3.73
CA ARG A 29 4.97 -8.51 -4.33
C ARG A 29 3.55 -7.92 -4.36
N HIS A 30 3.19 -7.10 -3.39
CA HIS A 30 1.88 -6.47 -3.34
C HIS A 30 1.78 -5.14 -4.14
N SER A 31 2.80 -4.74 -4.90
CA SER A 31 2.73 -3.52 -5.73
C SER A 31 1.56 -3.55 -6.71
N ASN A 32 1.32 -4.71 -7.32
CA ASN A 32 0.38 -4.87 -8.44
C ASN A 32 -1.07 -5.18 -8.02
N VAL A 33 -1.36 -5.15 -6.72
CA VAL A 33 -2.70 -5.48 -6.19
C VAL A 33 -3.76 -4.49 -6.68
N VAL A 34 -3.46 -3.19 -6.76
CA VAL A 34 -4.45 -2.19 -7.20
C VAL A 34 -4.82 -2.38 -8.68
N PRO A 35 -3.85 -2.48 -9.63
CA PRO A 35 -4.17 -2.83 -11.02
C PRO A 35 -4.93 -4.15 -11.16
N MET A 36 -4.55 -5.18 -10.39
CA MET A 36 -5.22 -6.48 -10.43
C MET A 36 -6.68 -6.38 -9.97
N MET A 37 -6.95 -5.66 -8.88
CA MET A 37 -8.32 -5.42 -8.40
C MET A 37 -9.12 -4.57 -9.38
N ALA A 38 -8.51 -3.55 -9.98
CA ALA A 38 -9.18 -2.74 -11.00
C ALA A 38 -9.59 -3.57 -12.21
N LYS A 39 -8.72 -4.48 -12.67
CA LYS A 39 -9.05 -5.44 -13.74
C LYS A 39 -10.19 -6.39 -13.32
N GLY A 40 -10.12 -6.97 -12.13
CA GLY A 40 -11.18 -7.87 -11.64
C GLY A 40 -12.54 -7.17 -11.50
N VAL A 41 -12.55 -5.93 -11.01
CA VAL A 41 -13.76 -5.10 -10.98
C VAL A 41 -14.23 -4.82 -12.40
N ALA A 42 -13.35 -4.45 -13.34
CA ALA A 42 -13.68 -4.21 -14.75
C ALA A 42 -14.37 -5.43 -15.40
N GLU A 43 -13.83 -6.62 -15.20
CA GLU A 43 -14.37 -7.90 -15.69
C GLU A 43 -15.74 -8.18 -15.06
N LEU A 44 -15.86 -8.02 -13.73
CA LEU A 44 -17.13 -8.14 -13.03
C LEU A 44 -18.19 -7.16 -13.59
N ARG A 45 -17.80 -5.93 -13.96
CA ARG A 45 -18.73 -4.99 -14.64
C ARG A 45 -19.22 -5.52 -15.95
N HIS A 46 -18.32 -6.10 -16.74
CA HIS A 46 -18.65 -6.58 -18.07
C HIS A 46 -19.66 -7.73 -18.01
N GLU A 47 -19.48 -8.66 -17.06
CA GLU A 47 -20.41 -9.76 -16.81
C GLU A 47 -21.76 -9.25 -16.28
N LEU A 48 -21.72 -8.33 -15.30
CA LEU A 48 -22.93 -7.78 -14.70
C LEU A 48 -23.72 -6.87 -15.63
N ASN A 49 -23.09 -6.16 -16.57
CA ASN A 49 -23.78 -5.30 -17.55
C ASN A 49 -24.74 -6.06 -18.50
N GLN A 50 -24.78 -7.40 -18.45
CA GLN A 50 -25.85 -8.21 -19.06
C GLN A 50 -27.11 -8.30 -18.16
N SER A 51 -27.11 -7.73 -16.94
CA SER A 51 -28.15 -7.89 -15.92
C SER A 51 -28.36 -6.73 -14.91
N ALA A 52 -27.36 -5.89 -14.58
CA ALA A 52 -27.49 -4.69 -13.71
C ALA A 52 -26.25 -3.76 -13.79
N GLN A 53 -26.40 -2.46 -13.50
CA GLN A 53 -25.29 -1.49 -13.43
C GLN A 53 -24.59 -1.52 -12.06
N LEU A 54 -23.25 -1.52 -12.04
CA LEU A 54 -22.47 -1.52 -10.79
C LEU A 54 -22.61 -0.31 -9.88
N THR A 55 -23.07 0.83 -10.43
CA THR A 55 -23.43 1.99 -9.63
C THR A 55 -24.55 1.65 -8.64
N GLU A 56 -25.23 0.51 -8.82
CA GLU A 56 -26.29 -0.01 -7.96
C GLU A 56 -25.83 -1.12 -7.01
N LEU A 57 -24.51 -1.37 -6.87
CA LEU A 57 -23.96 -2.42 -6.00
C LEU A 57 -23.15 -1.83 -4.83
N PRO A 58 -23.83 -1.26 -3.81
CA PRO A 58 -23.19 -0.63 -2.65
C PRO A 58 -22.29 -1.60 -1.86
N GLU A 59 -22.57 -2.90 -1.89
CA GLU A 59 -21.77 -3.93 -1.22
C GLU A 59 -20.35 -4.01 -1.80
N ILE A 60 -20.21 -3.84 -3.12
CA ILE A 60 -18.91 -3.86 -3.78
C ILE A 60 -18.10 -2.62 -3.39
N HIS A 61 -18.74 -1.45 -3.34
CA HIS A 61 -18.09 -0.23 -2.88
C HIS A 61 -17.61 -0.36 -1.43
N GLN A 62 -18.48 -0.82 -0.52
CA GLN A 62 -18.12 -1.01 0.88
C GLN A 62 -16.97 -2.02 1.06
N PHE A 63 -16.98 -3.12 0.29
CA PHE A 63 -15.88 -4.08 0.29
C PHE A 63 -14.57 -3.45 -0.18
N LEU A 64 -14.59 -2.71 -1.30
CA LEU A 64 -13.40 -2.09 -1.86
C LEU A 64 -12.81 -1.03 -0.92
N ASP A 65 -13.65 -0.24 -0.25
CA ASP A 65 -13.21 0.74 0.73
C ASP A 65 -12.48 0.06 1.91
N GLY A 66 -13.08 -0.98 2.49
CA GLY A 66 -12.46 -1.76 3.57
C GLY A 66 -11.15 -2.42 3.11
N PHE A 67 -11.15 -2.99 1.90
CA PHE A 67 -9.97 -3.60 1.30
C PHE A 67 -8.83 -2.60 1.10
N TYR A 68 -9.11 -1.45 0.50
CA TYR A 68 -8.08 -0.44 0.22
C TYR A 68 -7.59 0.23 1.49
N LEU A 69 -8.46 0.49 2.48
CA LEU A 69 -8.03 1.03 3.77
C LEU A 69 -7.13 0.04 4.52
N SER A 70 -7.51 -1.24 4.59
CA SER A 70 -6.68 -2.29 5.18
C SER A 70 -5.31 -2.38 4.49
N ARG A 71 -5.30 -2.33 3.14
CA ARG A 71 -4.07 -2.34 2.36
C ARG A 71 -3.19 -1.13 2.64
N ILE A 72 -3.76 0.08 2.69
CA ILE A 72 -3.03 1.32 3.02
C ILE A 72 -2.40 1.16 4.41
N GLY A 73 -3.17 0.74 5.41
CA GLY A 73 -2.66 0.51 6.78
C GLY A 73 -1.50 -0.48 6.82
N ILE A 74 -1.63 -1.64 6.18
CA ILE A 74 -0.56 -2.65 6.10
C ILE A 74 0.69 -2.08 5.40
N ARG A 75 0.52 -1.33 4.30
CA ARG A 75 1.66 -0.71 3.60
C ARG A 75 2.35 0.36 4.44
N ILE A 76 1.61 1.13 5.23
CA ILE A 76 2.18 2.12 6.15
C ILE A 76 3.02 1.41 7.21
N LEU A 77 2.49 0.36 7.86
CA LEU A 77 3.21 -0.38 8.90
C LEU A 77 4.47 -1.05 8.38
N ILE A 78 4.35 -1.80 7.27
CA ILE A 78 5.50 -2.47 6.64
C ILE A 78 6.51 -1.44 6.12
N GLY A 79 6.03 -0.39 5.46
CA GLY A 79 6.89 0.66 4.91
C GLY A 79 7.63 1.43 5.99
N GLN A 80 6.98 1.73 7.12
CA GLN A 80 7.62 2.37 8.26
C GLN A 80 8.74 1.50 8.83
N HIS A 81 8.49 0.21 9.05
CA HIS A 81 9.49 -0.73 9.54
C HIS A 81 10.72 -0.78 8.61
N ILE A 82 10.48 -0.90 7.30
CA ILE A 82 11.55 -0.92 6.30
C ILE A 82 12.33 0.41 6.29
N ALA A 83 11.65 1.55 6.32
CA ALA A 83 12.28 2.87 6.24
C ALA A 83 13.15 3.18 7.47
N LEU A 84 12.83 2.62 8.64
CA LEU A 84 13.68 2.73 9.83
C LEU A 84 15.02 1.99 9.70
N HIS A 85 15.15 1.08 8.74
CA HIS A 85 16.38 0.36 8.41
C HIS A 85 17.16 0.99 7.25
N GLU A 86 16.65 2.07 6.67
CA GLU A 86 17.34 2.83 5.62
C GLU A 86 18.15 3.97 6.24
N PRO A 87 19.17 4.49 5.53
CA PRO A 87 19.94 5.63 6.02
C PRO A 87 19.03 6.77 6.46
N PRO A 88 19.28 7.40 7.62
CA PRO A 88 18.44 8.48 8.13
C PRO A 88 18.30 9.60 7.10
N ARG A 89 17.06 9.99 6.83
CA ARG A 89 16.74 11.14 5.99
C ARG A 89 16.43 12.34 6.88
N GLU A 90 16.94 13.51 6.51
CA GLU A 90 16.72 14.73 7.28
C GLU A 90 15.22 15.01 7.47
N ASN A 91 14.82 15.40 8.68
CA ASN A 91 13.43 15.69 9.04
C ASN A 91 12.46 14.50 8.85
N HIS A 92 12.95 13.26 8.85
CA HIS A 92 12.13 12.05 8.73
C HIS A 92 12.42 11.03 9.83
N ILE A 93 11.38 10.36 10.29
CA ILE A 93 11.44 9.17 11.15
C ILE A 93 10.74 8.04 10.38
N GLY A 94 11.53 7.22 9.68
CA GLY A 94 11.01 6.29 8.68
C GLY A 94 10.26 7.04 7.58
N LEU A 95 8.97 6.74 7.40
CA LEU A 95 8.10 7.40 6.43
C LEU A 95 7.48 8.72 6.92
N VAL A 96 7.58 9.04 8.22
CA VAL A 96 6.94 10.23 8.79
C VAL A 96 7.84 11.44 8.63
N CYS A 97 7.41 12.43 7.84
CA CYS A 97 8.06 13.74 7.73
C CYS A 97 7.68 14.63 8.93
N THR A 98 8.67 14.99 9.75
CA THR A 98 8.46 15.77 10.98
C THR A 98 8.30 17.28 10.74
N LYS A 99 8.63 17.75 9.53
CA LYS A 99 8.48 19.15 9.09
C LYS A 99 7.69 19.23 7.78
N CYS A 100 6.61 18.46 7.69
CA CYS A 100 5.78 18.42 6.48
C CYS A 100 5.12 19.79 6.22
N SER A 101 5.32 20.34 5.01
CA SER A 101 4.63 21.54 4.54
C SER A 101 3.53 21.15 3.56
N PRO A 102 2.24 21.34 3.90
CA PRO A 102 1.14 21.03 2.98
C PRO A 102 1.22 21.79 1.66
N VAL A 103 1.73 23.03 1.68
CA VAL A 103 1.95 23.86 0.48
C VAL A 103 2.97 23.19 -0.44
N GLN A 104 4.08 22.69 0.10
CA GLN A 104 5.09 22.00 -0.70
C GLN A 104 4.53 20.71 -1.30
N VAL A 105 3.83 19.89 -0.51
CA VAL A 105 3.21 18.63 -0.99
C VAL A 105 2.23 18.89 -2.13
N ALA A 106 1.41 19.94 -2.03
CA ALA A 106 0.50 20.34 -3.09
C ALA A 106 1.26 20.80 -4.34
N GLN A 107 2.32 21.59 -4.18
CA GLN A 107 3.13 22.08 -5.29
C GLN A 107 3.86 20.96 -6.04
N ASP A 108 4.42 19.99 -5.32
CA ASP A 108 5.05 18.81 -5.89
C ASP A 108 4.04 17.98 -6.69
N SER A 109 2.84 17.76 -6.12
CA SER A 109 1.76 17.03 -6.79
C SER A 109 1.29 17.73 -8.08
N ILE A 110 1.24 19.07 -8.09
CA ILE A 110 0.92 19.85 -9.30
C ILE A 110 1.99 19.67 -10.37
N ASN A 111 3.27 19.70 -9.98
CA ASN A 111 4.38 19.54 -10.92
C ASN A 111 4.40 18.14 -11.53
N ASP A 112 4.17 17.10 -10.72
CA ASP A 112 4.07 15.71 -11.18
C ASP A 112 2.92 15.56 -12.20
N ALA A 113 1.73 16.10 -11.89
CA ALA A 113 0.60 16.08 -12.81
C ALA A 113 0.90 16.80 -14.13
N ARG A 114 1.52 17.98 -14.08
CA ARG A 114 1.93 18.72 -15.29
C ARG A 114 2.94 17.98 -16.16
N SER A 115 3.76 17.09 -15.58
CA SER A 115 4.74 16.33 -16.35
C SER A 115 4.13 15.22 -17.21
N ILE A 116 2.90 14.80 -16.88
CA ILE A 116 2.18 13.69 -17.54
C ILE A 116 1.09 14.22 -18.49
N CYS A 117 0.53 15.39 -18.21
CA CYS A 117 -0.45 16.09 -19.06
C CYS A 117 0.18 16.69 -20.31
#